data_AF-A0A093Z5I4-F1
#
_entry.id   AF-A0A093Z5I4-F1
#
_cell.length_a   1.000
_cell.length_b   1.000
_cell.length_c   1.000
_cell.angle_alpha   90.00
_cell.angle_beta   90.00
_cell.angle_gamma   90.00
#
_symmetry.space_group_name_H-M   'P 1'
#
loop_
_entity.id
_entity.type
_entity.pdbx_description
1 polymer ?
#
loop_
_entity_poly.entity_id
_entity_poly.type
_entity_poly.pdbx_seq_one_letter_code
_entity_poly.pdbx_strand_id
1 'polypeptide(L)'
;MGLIKPYLQKTIERERRDIDSNQRVISSYRAETEAKRREIEELSTKPVVFQATRCARCGSPLDPPMVHFLCKHSFHQLCLNVPNEAEGEKWECPTCRPGNETIKAIVRAQTEMAGKHDVFKDALERSGDRFGTVSEFFGRGVLGVPGAE
;
A
#
# COMPACT_ATOMS: atom_id res chain seq x y z
N MET A 1 -11.41 -10.75 -50.62
CA MET A 1 -11.84 -9.99 -49.43
C MET A 1 -12.16 -10.96 -48.28
N GLY A 2 -11.17 -11.37 -47.47
CA GLY A 2 -11.39 -12.35 -46.40
C GLY A 2 -10.40 -12.30 -45.23
N LEU A 3 -9.54 -11.29 -45.15
CA LEU A 3 -8.47 -11.18 -44.14
C LEU A 3 -8.87 -10.36 -42.90
N ILE A 4 -9.91 -9.55 -43.00
CA ILE A 4 -10.36 -8.66 -41.92
C ILE A 4 -11.12 -9.45 -40.83
N LYS A 5 -11.98 -10.40 -41.22
CA LYS A 5 -12.76 -11.22 -40.29
C LYS A 5 -11.89 -12.07 -39.33
N PRO A 6 -10.88 -12.82 -39.80
CA PRO A 6 -10.00 -13.57 -38.88
C PRO A 6 -9.10 -12.66 -38.03
N TYR A 7 -8.73 -11.48 -38.53
CA TYR A 7 -7.98 -10.50 -37.75
C TYR A 7 -8.81 -9.94 -36.59
N LEU A 8 -10.04 -9.47 -36.88
CA LEU A 8 -10.96 -8.96 -35.87
C LEU A 8 -11.32 -10.02 -34.83
N GLN A 9 -11.53 -11.28 -35.25
CA GLN A 9 -11.80 -12.37 -34.32
C GLN A 9 -10.62 -12.61 -33.36
N LYS A 10 -9.38 -12.63 -33.87
CA LYS A 10 -8.18 -12.76 -33.03
C LYS A 10 -8.00 -11.58 -32.07
N THR A 11 -8.32 -10.36 -32.51
CA THR A 11 -8.26 -9.16 -31.65
C THR A 11 -9.28 -9.24 -30.54
N ILE A 12 -10.54 -9.58 -30.84
CA ILE A 12 -11.60 -9.75 -29.82
C ILE A 12 -11.24 -10.84 -28.81
N GLU A 13 -10.69 -11.97 -29.25
CA GLU A 13 -10.24 -13.05 -28.37
C GLU A 13 -9.04 -12.65 -27.49
N ARG A 14 -8.16 -11.78 -27.98
CA ARG A 14 -7.08 -11.21 -27.18
C ARG A 14 -7.65 -10.26 -26.13
N GLU A 15 -8.47 -9.30 -26.54
CA GLU A 15 -9.07 -8.30 -25.65
C GLU A 15 -9.91 -8.96 -24.55
N ARG A 16 -10.68 -10.01 -24.87
CA ARG A 16 -11.43 -10.77 -23.87
C ARG A 16 -10.53 -11.42 -22.83
N ARG A 17 -9.40 -12.01 -23.24
CA ARG A 17 -8.42 -12.57 -22.30
C ARG A 17 -7.79 -11.50 -21.42
N ASP A 18 -7.51 -10.33 -21.98
CA ASP A 18 -6.95 -9.21 -21.22
C ASP A 18 -7.97 -8.67 -20.20
N ILE A 19 -9.25 -8.57 -20.59
CA ILE A 19 -10.35 -8.21 -19.68
C ILE A 19 -10.47 -9.22 -18.53
N ASP A 20 -10.48 -10.52 -18.83
CA ASP A 20 -10.60 -11.57 -17.81
C ASP A 20 -9.41 -11.54 -16.84
N SER A 21 -8.19 -11.30 -17.36
CA SER A 21 -6.99 -11.14 -16.54
C SER A 21 -7.10 -9.94 -15.61
N ASN A 22 -7.50 -8.77 -16.15
CA ASN A 22 -7.67 -7.55 -15.38
C ASN A 22 -8.75 -7.72 -14.31
N GLN A 23 -9.87 -8.39 -14.61
CA GLN A 23 -10.92 -8.67 -13.64
C GLN A 23 -10.45 -9.53 -12.47
N ARG A 24 -9.59 -10.54 -12.73
CA ARG A 24 -9.00 -11.36 -11.66
C ARG A 24 -8.13 -10.53 -10.75
N VAL A 25 -7.26 -9.69 -11.30
CA VAL A 25 -6.39 -8.79 -10.52
C VAL A 25 -7.21 -7.79 -9.70
N ILE A 26 -8.27 -7.23 -10.28
CA ILE A 26 -9.19 -6.34 -9.54
C ILE A 26 -9.85 -7.09 -8.37
N SER A 27 -10.29 -8.33 -8.60
CA SER A 27 -10.92 -9.14 -7.56
C SER A 27 -9.96 -9.47 -6.40
N SER A 28 -8.69 -9.78 -6.70
CA SER A 28 -7.69 -10.06 -5.66
C SER A 28 -7.40 -8.81 -4.84
N TYR A 29 -7.17 -7.66 -5.48
CA TYR A 29 -6.91 -6.41 -4.76
C TYR A 29 -8.10 -5.96 -3.91
N ARG A 30 -9.35 -6.17 -4.38
CA ARG A 30 -10.55 -5.88 -3.56
C ARG A 30 -10.63 -6.79 -2.34
N ALA A 31 -10.38 -8.09 -2.50
CA ALA A 31 -10.38 -9.05 -1.40
C ALA A 31 -9.28 -8.72 -0.37
N GLU A 32 -8.07 -8.39 -0.83
CA GLU A 32 -6.97 -7.97 0.03
C GLU A 32 -7.29 -6.67 0.77
N THR A 33 -7.86 -5.68 0.09
CA THR A 33 -8.26 -4.40 0.71
C THR A 33 -9.31 -4.61 1.79
N GLU A 34 -10.32 -5.44 1.52
CA GLU A 34 -11.36 -5.77 2.50
C GLU A 34 -10.78 -6.52 3.70
N ALA A 35 -9.88 -7.48 3.48
CA ALA A 35 -9.19 -8.18 4.55
C ALA A 35 -8.37 -7.21 5.42
N LYS A 36 -7.67 -6.25 4.80
CA LYS A 36 -6.91 -5.22 5.52
C LYS A 36 -7.80 -4.26 6.32
N ARG A 37 -8.95 -3.88 5.79
CA ARG A 37 -9.94 -3.05 6.53
C ARG A 37 -10.45 -3.77 7.77
N ARG A 38 -10.78 -5.06 7.64
CA ARG A 38 -11.16 -5.89 8.79
C ARG A 38 -10.03 -6.01 9.80
N GLU A 39 -8.79 -6.21 9.35
CA GLU A 39 -7.62 -6.25 10.24
C GLU A 39 -7.47 -4.95 11.05
N ILE A 40 -7.68 -3.78 10.42
CA ILE A 40 -7.65 -2.48 11.11
C ILE A 40 -8.77 -2.37 12.15
N GLU A 41 -9.99 -2.77 11.79
CA GLU A 41 -11.14 -2.78 12.71
C GLU A 41 -10.88 -3.73 13.90
N GLU A 42 -10.32 -4.91 13.67
CA GLU A 42 -10.00 -5.85 14.73
C GLU A 42 -8.91 -5.32 15.67
N LEU A 43 -7.85 -4.73 15.12
CA LEU A 43 -6.75 -4.15 15.91
C LEU A 43 -7.18 -2.94 16.76
N SER A 44 -8.23 -2.23 16.34
CA SER A 44 -8.77 -1.06 17.06
C SER A 44 -9.82 -1.42 18.11
N THR A 45 -10.55 -2.52 17.93
CA THR A 45 -11.72 -2.86 18.77
C THR A 45 -11.50 -4.05 19.69
N LYS A 46 -10.61 -4.99 19.34
CA LYS A 46 -10.41 -6.25 20.08
C LYS A 46 -9.03 -6.29 20.76
N PRO A 47 -8.91 -6.94 21.94
CA PRO A 47 -7.61 -7.18 22.55
C PRO A 47 -6.78 -8.13 21.69
N VAL A 48 -5.51 -7.81 21.51
CA VAL A 48 -4.55 -8.61 20.73
C VAL A 48 -3.75 -9.51 21.67
N VAL A 49 -3.77 -10.82 21.40
CA VAL A 49 -2.97 -11.80 22.13
C VAL A 49 -1.59 -11.94 21.47
N PHE A 50 -0.53 -11.71 22.23
CA PHE A 50 0.85 -11.89 21.78
C PHE A 50 1.36 -13.27 22.20
N GLN A 51 1.68 -14.13 21.23
CA GLN A 51 2.22 -15.49 21.45
C GLN A 51 3.69 -15.62 21.04
N ALA A 52 4.36 -14.51 20.74
CA ALA A 52 5.75 -14.53 20.30
C ALA A 52 6.66 -15.01 21.43
N THR A 53 7.46 -16.04 21.17
CA THR A 53 8.39 -16.63 22.13
C THR A 53 9.84 -16.20 21.93
N ARG A 54 10.14 -15.49 20.84
CA ARG A 54 11.49 -15.07 20.44
C ARG A 54 11.53 -13.61 20.02
N CYS A 55 12.64 -12.94 20.34
CA CYS A 55 12.86 -11.55 19.98
C CYS A 55 13.15 -11.42 18.49
N ALA A 56 12.42 -10.54 17.80
CA ALA A 56 12.58 -10.32 16.37
C ALA A 56 13.91 -9.64 15.97
N ARG A 57 14.68 -9.12 16.94
CA ARG A 57 16.02 -8.54 16.69
C ARG A 57 17.16 -9.54 16.91
N CYS A 58 17.17 -10.23 18.05
CA CYS A 58 18.29 -11.11 18.45
C CYS A 58 17.99 -12.61 18.34
N GLY A 59 16.75 -13.01 18.09
CA GLY A 59 16.33 -14.41 17.94
C GLY A 59 16.31 -15.25 19.22
N SER A 60 16.77 -14.69 20.34
CA SER A 60 16.78 -15.35 21.64
C SER A 60 15.36 -15.45 22.22
N PRO A 61 15.11 -16.43 23.11
CA PRO A 61 13.85 -16.51 23.85
C PRO A 61 13.53 -15.18 24.51
N LEU A 62 12.26 -14.78 24.44
CA LEU A 62 11.80 -13.56 25.09
C LEU A 62 11.70 -13.78 26.59
N ASP A 63 12.39 -12.94 27.34
CA ASP A 63 12.28 -12.80 28.79
C ASP A 63 11.82 -11.37 29.13
N PRO A 64 11.10 -11.19 30.26
CA PRO A 64 10.73 -9.86 30.73
C PRO A 64 11.98 -9.04 31.11
N PRO A 65 12.04 -7.72 30.81
CA PRO A 65 11.00 -6.88 30.22
C PRO A 65 10.98 -6.88 28.68
N MET A 66 9.78 -6.93 28.11
CA MET A 66 9.55 -7.04 26.67
C MET A 66 8.53 -6.03 26.16
N VAL A 67 8.65 -5.68 24.88
CA VAL A 67 7.78 -4.73 24.17
C VAL A 67 7.13 -5.43 22.99
N HIS A 68 5.82 -5.30 22.89
CA HIS A 68 5.01 -5.86 21.82
C HIS A 68 4.42 -4.74 20.95
N PHE A 69 4.53 -4.91 19.63
CA PHE A 69 3.86 -4.03 18.67
C PHE A 69 2.62 -4.72 18.11
N LEU A 70 1.58 -3.95 17.76
CA LEU A 70 0.34 -4.47 17.18
C LEU A 70 0.54 -5.22 15.84
N CYS A 71 1.67 -5.04 15.18
CA CYS A 71 2.09 -5.87 14.04
C CYS A 71 2.56 -7.29 14.43
N LYS A 72 2.37 -7.69 15.69
CA LYS A 72 2.74 -8.98 16.31
C LYS A 72 4.24 -9.23 16.46
N HIS A 73 5.08 -8.27 16.13
CA HIS A 73 6.52 -8.34 16.43
C HIS A 73 6.79 -8.00 17.89
N SER A 74 7.64 -8.82 18.52
CA SER A 74 7.98 -8.71 19.94
C SER A 74 9.49 -8.64 20.10
N PHE A 75 9.94 -7.82 21.05
CA PHE A 75 11.35 -7.51 21.26
C PHE A 75 11.65 -7.39 22.75
N HIS A 76 12.91 -7.64 23.14
CA HIS A 76 13.40 -7.22 24.45
C HIS A 76 13.46 -5.69 24.51
N GLN A 77 13.18 -5.12 25.68
CA GLN A 77 13.31 -3.68 25.89
C GLN A 77 14.74 -3.18 25.56
N LEU A 78 15.76 -3.92 26.00
CA LEU A 78 17.17 -3.65 25.68
C LEU A 78 17.46 -3.74 24.18
N CYS A 79 16.80 -4.66 23.48
CA CYS A 79 16.94 -4.79 22.02
C CYS A 79 16.30 -3.64 21.26
N LEU A 80 15.42 -2.83 21.85
CA LEU A 80 14.87 -1.67 21.17
C LEU A 80 15.62 -0.36 21.47
N ASN A 81 16.56 -0.38 22.43
CA ASN A 81 17.24 0.82 22.93
C ASN A 81 16.26 1.96 23.27
N VAL A 82 15.08 1.59 23.80
CA VAL A 82 14.04 2.53 24.21
C VAL A 82 14.44 3.06 25.59
N PRO A 83 14.73 4.37 25.75
CA PRO A 83 14.91 4.95 27.07
C PRO A 83 13.61 4.79 27.88
N ASN A 84 13.75 4.53 29.17
CA ASN A 84 12.64 4.25 30.10
C ASN A 84 11.57 5.36 30.17
N GLU A 85 11.84 6.54 29.62
CA GLU A 85 11.06 7.77 29.81
C GLU A 85 10.69 8.46 28.48
N ALA A 86 10.44 7.71 27.41
CA ALA A 86 9.94 8.27 26.16
C ALA A 86 8.41 8.47 26.21
N GLU A 87 7.94 9.33 27.09
CA GLU A 87 6.57 9.85 27.03
C GLU A 87 6.43 10.74 25.78
N GLY A 88 5.77 10.23 24.75
CA GLY A 88 5.30 11.03 23.61
C GLY A 88 5.89 10.70 22.24
N GLU A 89 6.98 9.93 22.15
CA GLU A 89 7.50 9.49 20.85
C GLU A 89 6.84 8.17 20.45
N LYS A 90 6.10 8.17 19.33
CA LYS A 90 5.44 6.97 18.79
C LYS A 90 6.52 6.00 18.29
N TRP A 91 6.93 5.08 19.15
CA TRP A 91 7.84 4.01 18.77
C TRP A 91 7.19 3.14 17.70
N GLU A 92 7.89 2.95 16.58
CA GLU A 92 7.48 2.05 15.51
C GLU A 92 8.30 0.77 15.56
N CYS A 93 7.69 -0.35 15.15
CA CYS A 93 8.39 -1.62 15.03
C CYS A 93 9.57 -1.48 14.05
N PRO A 94 10.82 -1.74 14.46
CA PRO A 94 12.00 -1.61 13.60
C PRO A 94 11.93 -2.48 12.33
N THR A 95 11.26 -3.63 12.42
CA THR A 95 11.06 -4.54 11.29
C THR A 95 10.07 -3.99 10.26
N CYS A 96 9.00 -3.32 10.70
CA CYS A 96 7.97 -2.78 9.81
C CYS A 96 8.27 -1.35 9.36
N ARG A 97 9.06 -0.59 10.13
CA ARG A 97 9.44 0.79 9.85
C ARG A 97 9.88 1.05 8.40
N PRO A 98 10.82 0.31 7.79
CA PRO A 98 11.24 0.59 6.42
C PRO A 98 10.09 0.46 5.40
N GLY A 99 9.20 -0.53 5.57
CA GLY A 99 8.03 -0.69 4.72
C GLY A 99 6.95 0.38 4.96
N ASN A 100 6.78 0.80 6.21
CA ASN A 100 5.84 1.86 6.54
C ASN A 100 6.31 3.22 5.99
N GLU A 101 7.61 3.51 6.06
CA GLU A 101 8.18 4.75 5.51
C GLU A 101 8.04 4.82 3.99
N THR A 102 8.22 3.72 3.25
CA THR A 102 7.98 3.70 1.81
C THR A 102 6.50 3.95 1.49
N ILE A 103 5.58 3.34 2.22
CA ILE A 103 4.14 3.57 2.04
C ILE A 103 3.78 5.03 2.34
N LYS A 104 4.27 5.58 3.46
CA LYS A 104 4.05 7.00 3.82
C LYS A 104 4.60 7.95 2.75
N ALA A 105 5.77 7.65 2.20
CA ALA A 105 6.37 8.45 1.13
C ALA A 105 5.51 8.41 -0.15
N ILE A 106 4.98 7.24 -0.53
CA ILE A 106 4.06 7.09 -1.66
C ILE A 106 2.78 7.91 -1.43
N VAL A 107 2.15 7.76 -0.26
CA VAL A 107 0.92 8.50 0.09
C VAL A 107 1.16 10.01 0.10
N ARG A 108 2.30 10.46 0.65
CA ARG A 108 2.69 11.88 0.63
C ARG A 108 2.83 12.39 -0.79
N ALA A 109 3.57 11.68 -1.65
CA ALA A 109 3.75 12.06 -3.05
C ALA A 109 2.42 12.13 -3.81
N GLN A 110 1.50 11.19 -3.55
CA GLN A 110 0.16 11.19 -4.14
C GLN A 110 -0.67 12.38 -3.65
N THR A 111 -0.63 12.69 -2.35
CA THR A 111 -1.36 13.81 -1.75
C THR A 111 -0.85 15.16 -2.27
N GLU A 112 0.47 15.33 -2.38
CA GLU A 112 1.08 16.53 -2.96
C GLU A 112 0.72 16.73 -4.42
N MET A 113 0.42 15.64 -5.14
CA MET A 113 0.06 15.66 -6.55
C MET A 113 -1.45 15.88 -6.77
N ALA A 114 -2.30 15.47 -5.83
CA ALA A 114 -3.76 15.62 -5.89
C ALA A 114 -4.24 17.08 -6.09
N GLY A 115 -3.47 18.07 -5.61
CA GLY A 115 -3.79 19.49 -5.78
C GLY A 115 -3.15 20.15 -7.01
N LYS A 116 -2.26 19.47 -7.73
CA LYS A 116 -1.43 20.07 -8.81
C LYS A 116 -2.04 19.87 -10.19
N HIS A 117 -3.32 20.24 -10.35
CA HIS A 117 -4.02 20.11 -11.62
C HIS A 117 -3.40 20.95 -12.76
N ASP A 118 -2.76 22.07 -12.44
CA ASP A 118 -2.12 22.92 -13.45
C ASP A 118 -0.91 22.21 -14.08
N VAL A 119 -0.11 21.49 -13.29
CA VAL A 119 1.00 20.66 -13.79
C VAL A 119 0.49 19.55 -14.72
N PHE A 120 -0.65 18.96 -14.38
CA PHE A 120 -1.30 17.96 -15.22
C PHE A 120 -1.81 18.55 -16.54
N LYS A 121 -2.49 19.70 -16.52
CA LYS A 121 -2.98 20.37 -17.73
C LYS A 121 -1.84 20.76 -18.66
N ASP A 122 -0.80 21.36 -18.10
CA ASP A 122 0.43 21.71 -18.81
C ASP A 122 1.10 20.51 -19.48
N ALA A 123 1.18 19.38 -18.76
CA ALA A 123 1.76 18.15 -19.29
C ALA A 123 0.87 17.54 -20.39
N LEU A 124 -0.46 17.62 -20.24
CA LEU A 124 -1.42 17.12 -21.21
C LEU A 124 -1.40 17.91 -22.53
N GLU A 125 -1.23 19.24 -22.45
CA GLU A 125 -1.14 20.11 -23.62
C GLU A 125 0.15 19.89 -24.42
N ARG A 126 1.25 19.59 -23.72
CA ARG A 126 2.57 19.35 -24.33
C ARG A 126 2.80 17.89 -24.77
N SER A 127 1.92 16.96 -24.41
CA SER A 127 2.10 15.53 -24.68
C SER A 127 1.59 15.11 -26.06
N GLY A 128 2.36 14.25 -26.73
CA GLY A 128 1.93 13.55 -27.95
C GLY A 128 0.99 12.36 -27.71
N ASP A 129 1.05 11.75 -26.52
CA ASP A 129 0.14 10.68 -26.09
C ASP A 129 -0.64 11.12 -24.85
N ARG A 130 -1.82 11.68 -25.11
CA ARG A 130 -2.70 12.20 -24.06
C ARG A 130 -3.22 11.10 -23.15
N PHE A 131 -3.48 9.89 -23.66
CA PHE A 131 -4.03 8.81 -22.86
C PHE A 131 -2.97 8.21 -21.92
N GLY A 132 -1.74 8.05 -22.40
CA GLY A 132 -0.60 7.66 -21.58
C GLY A 132 -0.36 8.67 -20.44
N THR A 133 -0.36 9.96 -20.75
CA THR A 133 -0.22 11.03 -19.75
C THR A 133 -1.34 10.98 -18.71
N VAL A 134 -2.60 10.84 -19.13
CA VAL A 134 -3.73 10.69 -18.18
C VAL A 134 -3.57 9.47 -17.29
N SER A 135 -3.18 8.32 -17.86
CA SER A 135 -3.00 7.07 -17.10
C SER A 135 -1.88 7.17 -16.06
N GLU A 136 -0.77 7.83 -16.41
CA GLU A 136 0.35 8.06 -15.50
C GLU A 136 -0.02 9.01 -14.36
N PHE A 137 -0.64 10.14 -14.67
CA PHE A 137 -1.06 11.11 -13.65
C PHE A 137 -2.21 10.59 -12.77
N PHE A 138 -3.07 9.71 -13.31
CA PHE A 138 -4.04 8.97 -12.53
C PHE A 138 -3.37 8.06 -11.50
N GLY A 139 -2.34 7.30 -11.90
CA GLY A 139 -1.54 6.48 -10.97
C GLY A 139 -0.78 7.28 -9.92
N ARG A 140 -0.44 8.54 -10.22
CA ARG A 140 0.20 9.49 -9.29
C ARG A 140 -0.79 10.24 -8.38
N GLY A 141 -2.09 10.00 -8.50
CA GLY A 141 -3.09 10.56 -7.60
C GLY A 141 -3.56 11.98 -7.93
N VAL A 142 -3.29 12.52 -9.13
CA VAL A 142 -3.79 13.87 -9.54
C VAL A 142 -5.31 13.98 -9.48
N LEU A 143 -6.01 12.89 -9.77
CA LEU A 143 -7.48 12.85 -9.78
C LEU A 143 -8.07 12.42 -8.42
N GLY A 144 -7.21 12.25 -7.40
CA GLY A 144 -7.65 12.02 -6.03
C GLY A 144 -8.29 13.28 -5.47
N VAL A 145 -9.44 13.12 -4.80
CA VAL A 145 -10.05 14.24 -4.06
C VAL A 145 -9.15 14.57 -2.87
N PRO A 146 -8.66 15.81 -2.71
CA PRO A 146 -7.93 16.19 -1.51
C PRO A 146 -8.89 16.11 -0.31
N GLY A 147 -8.59 15.21 0.64
CA GLY A 147 -9.35 15.10 1.89
C GLY A 147 -10.38 13.97 1.97
N ALA A 148 -10.22 12.87 1.24
CA ALA A 148 -10.90 11.62 1.63
C ALA A 148 -10.18 11.01 2.84
N GLU A 149 -10.36 11.63 4.01
CA GLU A 149 -10.18 10.98 5.32
C GLU A 149 -11.31 9.98 5.59
#